data_AF-A0A1A3I0R3-F1
#
_entry.id   AF-A0A1A3I0R3-F1
#
_cell.length_a   1.000
_cell.length_b   1.000
_cell.length_c   1.000
_cell.angle_alpha   90.00
_cell.angle_beta   90.00
_cell.angle_gamma   90.00
#
_symmetry.space_group_name_H-M   'P 1'
#
loop_
_entity.id
_entity.type
_entity.pdbx_description
1 polymer ?
#
loop_
_entity_poly.entity_id
_entity_poly.type
_entity_poly.pdbx_seq_one_letter_code
_entity_poly.pdbx_strand_id
1 'polypeptide(L)'
;MTASWVPTQISGDPNSGRILDTARGILIGLRRCRSATAFDELHGAAQRHRVPVYAMAWALVHLAGSGEETPSFIEAQSAARHEWGELLAESAV
;
A
#
# COMPACT_ATOMS: atom_id res chain seq x y z
N MET A 1 -30.07 -12.19 32.82
CA MET A 1 -29.84 -11.65 31.46
C MET A 1 -28.35 -11.40 31.31
N THR A 2 -27.61 -12.37 30.76
CA THR A 2 -26.17 -12.24 30.50
C THR A 2 -26.00 -11.74 29.07
N ALA A 3 -25.49 -10.52 28.91
CA ALA A 3 -25.15 -9.99 27.59
C ALA A 3 -24.02 -10.84 26.98
N SER A 4 -24.34 -11.60 25.94
CA SER A 4 -23.37 -12.31 25.13
C SER A 4 -22.55 -11.28 24.35
N TRP A 5 -21.38 -10.91 24.86
CA TRP A 5 -20.38 -10.16 24.11
C TRP A 5 -19.90 -11.05 22.96
N VAL A 6 -20.36 -10.76 21.74
CA VAL A 6 -19.78 -11.31 20.52
C VAL A 6 -18.60 -10.40 20.16
N PRO A 7 -17.36 -10.89 20.11
CA PRO A 7 -16.31 -10.14 19.45
C PRO A 7 -16.73 -10.01 17.99
N THR A 8 -17.09 -8.80 17.55
CA THR A 8 -17.09 -8.46 16.13
C THR A 8 -15.65 -8.63 15.67
N GLN A 9 -15.36 -9.85 15.20
CA GLN A 9 -14.22 -10.11 14.35
C GLN A 9 -14.34 -9.10 13.20
N ILE A 10 -13.56 -8.02 13.28
CA ILE A 10 -13.22 -7.22 12.12
C ILE A 10 -12.35 -8.17 11.31
N SER A 11 -12.99 -9.10 10.59
CA SER A 11 -12.32 -9.88 9.57
C SER A 11 -11.83 -8.83 8.59
N GLY A 12 -10.54 -8.50 8.68
CA GLY A 12 -9.89 -7.63 7.71
C GLY A 12 -10.31 -8.14 6.35
N ASP A 13 -10.92 -7.26 5.56
CA ASP A 13 -11.39 -7.56 4.23
C ASP A 13 -10.30 -8.40 3.52
N PRO A 14 -10.59 -9.62 3.03
CA PRO A 14 -9.60 -10.44 2.35
C PRO A 14 -8.92 -9.69 1.20
N ASN A 15 -9.61 -8.70 0.64
CA ASN A 15 -9.06 -7.79 -0.37
C ASN A 15 -7.96 -6.88 0.21
N SER A 16 -8.04 -6.52 1.49
CA SER A 16 -7.06 -5.67 2.14
C SER A 16 -5.72 -6.35 2.40
N GLY A 17 -5.70 -7.66 2.66
CA GLY A 17 -4.45 -8.42 2.68
C GLY A 17 -3.80 -8.46 1.30
N ARG A 18 -4.61 -8.72 0.26
CA ARG A 18 -4.15 -8.83 -1.13
C ARG A 18 -3.50 -7.55 -1.66
N ILE A 19 -4.03 -6.37 -1.34
CA ILE A 19 -3.44 -5.11 -1.82
C ILE A 19 -2.08 -4.84 -1.17
N LEU A 20 -1.92 -5.16 0.12
CA LEU A 20 -0.64 -5.04 0.83
C LEU A 20 0.41 -6.00 0.27
N ASP A 21 0.02 -7.26 0.01
CA ASP A 21 0.91 -8.25 -0.58
C ASP A 21 1.33 -7.85 -2.01
N THR A 22 0.40 -7.29 -2.79
CA THR A 22 0.71 -6.77 -4.13
C THR A 22 1.70 -5.61 -4.07
N ALA A 23 1.45 -4.61 -3.22
CA ALA A 23 2.34 -3.47 -3.03
C ALA A 23 3.76 -3.93 -2.62
N ARG A 24 3.84 -4.92 -1.72
CA ARG A 24 5.11 -5.51 -1.32
C ARG A 24 5.81 -6.22 -2.47
N GLY A 25 5.07 -6.96 -3.30
CA GLY A 25 5.59 -7.61 -4.50
C GLY A 25 6.19 -6.61 -5.51
N ILE A 26 5.53 -5.48 -5.72
CA ILE A 26 6.03 -4.37 -6.57
C ILE A 26 7.38 -3.87 -6.04
N LEU A 27 7.48 -3.57 -4.74
CA LEU A 27 8.73 -3.09 -4.14
C LEU A 27 9.85 -4.13 -4.21
N ILE A 28 9.56 -5.42 -4.01
CA ILE A 28 10.55 -6.49 -4.20
C ILE A 28 11.06 -6.51 -5.65
N GLY A 29 10.16 -6.35 -6.63
CA GLY A 29 10.51 -6.30 -8.05
C GLY A 29 11.44 -5.12 -8.39
N LEU A 30 11.08 -3.93 -7.92
CA LEU A 30 11.82 -2.69 -8.16
C LEU A 30 13.18 -2.65 -7.43
N ARG A 31 13.21 -3.03 -6.16
CA ARG A 31 14.40 -2.87 -5.28
C ARG A 31 15.27 -4.13 -5.20
N ARG A 32 14.79 -5.27 -5.68
CA ARG A 32 15.43 -6.60 -5.50
C ARG A 32 15.72 -6.91 -4.02
N CYS A 33 14.78 -6.58 -3.13
CA CYS A 33 14.92 -6.72 -1.69
C CYS A 33 14.06 -7.87 -1.12
N ARG A 34 14.22 -8.16 0.18
CA ARG A 34 13.41 -9.17 0.88
C ARG A 34 12.03 -8.62 1.24
N SER A 35 11.05 -9.52 1.41
CA SER A 35 9.66 -9.18 1.77
C SER A 35 9.54 -8.29 3.01
N ALA A 36 10.29 -8.59 4.09
CA ALA A 36 10.27 -7.74 5.29
C ALA A 36 10.75 -6.31 5.01
N THR A 37 11.87 -6.18 4.28
CA THR A 37 12.42 -4.87 3.89
C THR A 37 11.46 -4.07 3.02
N ALA A 38 10.79 -4.73 2.07
CA ALA A 38 9.76 -4.08 1.25
C ALA A 38 8.57 -3.57 2.10
N PHE A 39 8.17 -4.34 3.11
CA PHE A 39 7.12 -3.89 4.03
C PHE A 39 7.55 -2.71 4.89
N ASP A 40 8.78 -2.75 5.42
CA ASP A 40 9.34 -1.66 6.22
C ASP A 40 9.48 -0.36 5.40
N GLU A 41 9.87 -0.46 4.12
CA GLU A 41 9.91 0.68 3.19
C GLU A 41 8.51 1.28 2.99
N LEU A 42 7.50 0.44 2.70
CA LEU A 42 6.12 0.86 2.54
C LEU A 42 5.58 1.54 3.81
N HIS A 43 5.85 0.95 4.98
CA HIS A 43 5.43 1.47 6.27
C HIS A 43 6.12 2.79 6.60
N GLY A 44 7.44 2.87 6.40
CA GLY A 44 8.22 4.09 6.63
C GLY A 44 7.80 5.24 5.71
N ALA A 45 7.47 4.95 4.45
CA ALA A 45 6.90 5.94 3.54
C ALA A 45 5.54 6.45 4.04
N ALA A 46 4.64 5.54 4.42
CA ALA A 46 3.34 5.91 4.97
C ALA A 46 3.47 6.81 6.21
N GLN A 47 4.42 6.51 7.10
CA GLN A 47 4.71 7.34 8.27
C GLN A 47 5.25 8.73 7.90
N ARG A 48 6.21 8.83 6.96
CA ARG A 48 6.78 10.11 6.51
C ARG A 48 5.73 11.04 5.92
N HIS A 49 4.80 10.47 5.15
CA HIS A 49 3.71 11.21 4.50
C HIS A 49 2.44 11.31 5.35
N ARG A 50 2.43 10.69 6.55
CA ARG A 50 1.30 10.69 7.50
C ARG A 50 0.00 10.14 6.90
N VAL A 51 0.10 9.13 6.03
CA VAL A 51 -1.05 8.44 5.44
C VAL A 51 -1.19 7.03 6.01
N PRO A 52 -2.41 6.44 6.03
CA PRO A 52 -2.57 5.04 6.40
C PRO A 52 -1.77 4.12 5.47
N VAL A 53 -1.07 3.13 6.02
CA VAL A 53 -0.26 2.15 5.25
C VAL A 53 -1.10 1.47 4.17
N TYR A 54 -2.36 1.18 4.48
CA TYR A 54 -3.31 0.64 3.52
C TYR A 54 -3.53 1.56 2.31
N ALA A 55 -3.76 2.85 2.56
CA ALA A 55 -3.96 3.86 1.52
C ALA A 55 -2.70 4.01 0.67
N MET A 56 -1.52 3.99 1.31
CA MET A 56 -0.23 4.01 0.61
C MET A 56 -0.04 2.77 -0.28
N ALA A 57 -0.38 1.57 0.22
CA ALA A 57 -0.31 0.33 -0.53
C ALA A 57 -1.23 0.36 -1.75
N TRP A 58 -2.48 0.80 -1.55
CA TRP A 58 -3.45 0.98 -2.63
C TRP A 58 -2.91 1.96 -3.68
N ALA A 59 -2.40 3.11 -3.25
CA ALA A 59 -1.86 4.14 -4.15
C ALA A 59 -0.67 3.63 -4.97
N LEU A 60 0.25 2.88 -4.36
CA LEU A 60 1.39 2.28 -5.05
C LEU A 60 0.95 1.26 -6.12
N VAL A 61 -0.02 0.41 -5.79
CA VAL A 61 -0.55 -0.58 -6.75
C VAL A 61 -1.21 0.11 -7.94
N HIS A 62 -1.97 1.19 -7.70
CA HIS A 62 -2.60 1.95 -8.79
C HIS A 62 -1.59 2.69 -9.64
N LEU A 63 -0.57 3.29 -9.00
CA LEU A 63 0.53 3.95 -9.70
C LEU A 63 1.28 2.99 -10.64
N ALA A 64 1.53 1.75 -10.20
CA ALA A 64 2.23 0.74 -11.00
C ALA A 64 1.36 0.16 -12.14
N GLY A 65 0.04 0.15 -11.98
CA GLY A 65 -0.90 -0.44 -12.93
C GLY A 65 -1.55 0.55 -13.90
N SER A 66 -1.15 1.82 -13.90
CA SER A 66 -1.83 2.91 -14.64
C SER A 66 -3.33 3.01 -14.32
N GLY A 67 -3.71 2.71 -13.07
CA GLY A 67 -5.11 2.76 -12.63
C GLY A 67 -5.61 4.20 -12.47
N GLU A 68 -6.93 4.39 -12.62
CA GLU A 68 -7.59 5.69 -12.46
C GLU A 68 -7.38 6.27 -11.06
N GLU A 69 -7.17 7.59 -11.00
CA GLU A 69 -7.04 8.28 -9.73
C GLU A 69 -8.38 8.27 -8.98
N THR A 70 -8.33 7.95 -7.68
CA THR A 70 -9.53 8.00 -6.83
C THR A 70 -9.46 9.23 -5.91
N PRO A 71 -10.50 10.09 -5.86
CA PRO A 71 -10.50 11.30 -5.03
C PRO A 71 -10.29 11.02 -3.53
N SER A 72 -10.70 9.85 -3.04
CA SER A 72 -10.57 9.44 -1.64
C SER A 72 -9.13 9.20 -1.17
N PHE A 73 -8.15 9.15 -2.08
CA PHE A 73 -6.75 8.82 -1.76
C PHE A 73 -5.75 9.82 -2.37
N ILE A 74 -6.13 11.08 -2.62
CA ILE A 74 -5.26 12.08 -3.27
C ILE A 74 -3.91 12.22 -2.54
N GLU A 75 -3.92 12.33 -1.21
CA GLU A 75 -2.69 12.46 -0.42
C GLU A 75 -1.77 11.23 -0.57
N ALA A 76 -2.34 10.03 -0.49
CA ALA A 76 -1.58 8.79 -0.64
C ALA A 76 -1.06 8.59 -2.07
N GLN A 77 -1.80 9.03 -3.10
CA GLN A 77 -1.37 8.99 -4.49
C GLN A 77 -0.21 9.95 -4.76
N SER A 78 -0.31 11.19 -4.28
CA SER A 78 0.80 12.14 -4.34
C SER A 78 2.03 11.62 -3.60
N ALA A 79 1.84 11.03 -2.42
CA ALA A 79 2.90 10.40 -1.65
C ALA A 79 3.55 9.22 -2.38
N ALA A 80 2.76 8.32 -2.97
CA ALA A 80 3.29 7.20 -3.74
C ALA A 80 4.09 7.66 -4.98
N ARG A 81 3.62 8.71 -5.67
CA ARG A 81 4.36 9.33 -6.79
C ARG A 81 5.68 9.93 -6.33
N HIS A 82 5.68 10.64 -5.20
CA HIS A 82 6.88 11.21 -4.61
C HIS A 82 7.91 10.13 -4.24
N GLU A 83 7.48 8.97 -3.74
CA GLU A 83 8.39 7.91 -3.29
C GLU A 83 8.91 7.01 -4.41
N TRP A 84 8.05 6.63 -5.35
CA TRP A 84 8.33 5.55 -6.30
C TRP A 84 8.07 5.90 -7.77
N GLY A 85 7.62 7.12 -8.07
CA GLY A 85 7.30 7.53 -9.44
C GLY A 85 8.46 7.37 -10.42
N GLU A 86 9.64 7.87 -10.05
CA GLU A 86 10.84 7.75 -10.89
C GLU A 86 11.31 6.29 -11.05
N LEU A 87 11.29 5.51 -9.98
CA LEU A 87 11.70 4.10 -10.01
C LEU A 87 10.80 3.25 -10.91
N LEU A 88 9.50 3.52 -10.91
CA LEU A 88 8.55 2.86 -11.79
C LEU A 88 8.74 3.29 -13.24
N ALA A 89 9.05 4.56 -13.49
CA ALA A 89 9.34 5.07 -14.83
C ALA A 89 10.63 4.45 -15.41
N GLU A 90 11.68 4.33 -14.59
CA GLU A 90 12.95 3.70 -14.99
C GLU A 90 12.81 2.21 -15.27
N SER A 91 11.94 1.51 -14.51
CA SER A 91 11.72 0.07 -14.69
C SER A 91 10.85 -0.29 -15.91
N ALA A 92 10.19 0.68 -16.55
CA ALA A 92 9.29 0.44 -17.68
C ALA A 92 10.00 0.45 -19.06
N VAL A 93 11.33 0.63 -19.08
CA VAL A 93 12.18 0.76 -20.28
C VAL A 93 12.81 -0.56 -20.71
#